data_AF-A0A7Y0X4W5-F1
#
_entry.id   AF-A0A7Y0X4W5-F1
#
_cell.length_a   1.000
_cell.length_b   1.000
_cell.length_c   1.000
_cell.angle_alpha   90.00
_cell.angle_beta   90.00
_cell.angle_gamma   90.00
#
_symmetry.space_group_name_H-M   'P 1'
#
loop_
_entity.id
_entity.type
_entity.pdbx_description
1 polymer ?
#
loop_
_entity_poly.entity_id
_entity_poly.type
_entity_poly.pdbx_seq_one_letter_code
_entity_poly.pdbx_strand_id
1 'polypeptide(L)' 'MKIDWNVPDVKPGFSGAMEKFIGPGATKAEKQLQYSLPLVAGLAIVVYAYWSQLDWRWPQYLIAGLLSADIVGG' A
#
# COMPACT_ATOMS: atom_id res chain seq x y z
N MET A 1 -25.60 1.54 22.76
CA MET A 1 -24.52 2.09 21.93
C MET A 1 -25.14 2.48 20.59
N LYS A 2 -25.19 3.77 20.24
CA LYS A 2 -25.78 4.24 18.97
C LYS A 2 -24.64 4.32 17.97
N ILE A 3 -24.57 3.36 17.06
CA ILE A 3 -23.56 3.36 16.00
C ILE A 3 -24.03 4.35 14.94
N ASP A 4 -23.24 5.40 14.69
CA ASP A 4 -23.48 6.35 13.62
C ASP A 4 -22.97 5.75 12.31
N TRP A 5 -23.89 5.42 11.40
CA TRP A 5 -23.62 4.78 10.11
C TRP A 5 -23.46 5.79 8.97
N ASN A 6 -23.22 7.07 9.28
CA ASN A 6 -23.09 8.10 8.26
C ASN A 6 -21.73 8.00 7.55
N VAL A 7 -21.68 7.19 6.49
CA VAL A 7 -20.48 7.04 5.64
C VAL A 7 -20.26 8.36 4.90
N PRO A 8 -19.07 9.00 5.03
CA PRO A 8 -18.81 10.27 4.37
C PRO A 8 -18.85 10.14 2.84
N ASP A 9 -19.42 11.15 2.17
CA ASP A 9 -19.55 11.18 0.72
C ASP A 9 -18.18 11.13 0.03
N VAL A 10 -18.05 10.19 -0.91
CA VAL A 10 -16.85 10.06 -1.75
C VAL A 10 -16.91 11.13 -2.84
N LYS A 11 -15.91 12.02 -2.87
CA LYS A 11 -15.84 13.08 -3.89
C LYS A 11 -15.75 12.48 -5.30
N PRO A 12 -16.39 13.04 -6.33
CA PRO A 12 -16.22 12.55 -7.69
C PRO A 12 -14.77 12.74 -8.18
N GLY A 13 -14.24 11.76 -8.93
CA GLY A 13 -12.92 11.80 -9.56
C GLY A 13 -11.89 10.83 -8.96
N PHE A 14 -10.64 10.90 -9.45
CA PHE A 14 -9.54 9.99 -9.07
C PHE A 14 -9.26 9.99 -7.56
N SER A 15 -9.38 11.16 -6.92
CA SER A 15 -9.24 11.30 -5.46
C SER A 15 -10.32 10.52 -4.70
N GLY A 16 -11.55 10.47 -5.21
CA GLY A 16 -12.62 9.68 -4.59
C GLY A 16 -12.48 8.18 -4.82
N ALA A 17 -11.97 7.78 -5.99
CA ALA A 17 -11.66 6.38 -6.24
C ALA A 17 -10.62 5.84 -5.26
N MET A 18 -9.60 6.64 -4.93
CA MET A 18 -8.61 6.31 -3.89
C MET A 18 -9.23 6.28 -2.48
N GLU A 19 -10.14 7.21 -2.16
CA GLU A 19 -10.89 7.18 -0.89
C GLU A 19 -11.77 5.94 -0.74
N LYS A 20 -12.35 5.44 -1.83
CA LYS A 20 -13.12 4.19 -1.81
C LYS A 20 -12.24 2.95 -1.61
N PHE A 21 -10.98 3.00 -2.04
CA PHE A 21 -10.02 1.89 -1.91
C PHE A 21 -9.40 1.81 -0.50
N ILE A 22 -9.11 2.96 0.10
CA ILE A 22 -8.51 3.06 1.44
C ILE A 22 -9.56 3.01 2.56
N GLY A 23 -10.68 3.70 2.36
CA GLY A 23 -11.65 4.00 3.41
C GLY A 23 -12.07 5.48 3.35
N PRO A 24 -13.35 5.78 3.10
CA PRO A 24 -13.82 7.16 3.09
C PRO A 24 -13.68 7.74 4.49
N GLY A 25 -13.04 8.91 4.60
CA GLY A 25 -12.75 9.56 5.88
C GLY A 25 -11.36 9.30 6.47
N ALA A 26 -10.51 8.48 5.82
CA ALA A 26 -9.12 8.30 6.25
C ALA A 26 -8.35 9.63 6.27
N THR A 27 -7.69 9.91 7.38
CA THR A 27 -6.85 11.08 7.58
C THR A 27 -5.66 11.07 6.63
N LYS A 28 -5.06 12.25 6.41
CA LYS A 28 -3.84 12.35 5.59
C LYS A 28 -2.70 11.47 6.12
N ALA A 29 -2.59 11.35 7.44
CA ALA A 29 -1.57 10.53 8.10
C ALA A 29 -1.80 9.03 7.84
N GLU A 30 -3.05 8.55 7.94
CA GLU A 30 -3.39 7.15 7.64
C GLU A 30 -3.11 6.81 6.18
N LYS A 31 -3.54 7.67 5.24
CA LYS A 31 -3.23 7.49 3.81
C LYS A 31 -1.72 7.42 3.58
N GLN A 32 -0.96 8.33 4.16
CA GLN A 32 0.49 8.36 4.01
C GLN A 32 1.14 7.11 4.61
N LEU A 33 0.70 6.65 5.78
CA LEU A 33 1.20 5.42 6.39
C LEU A 33 0.92 4.20 5.50
N GLN A 34 -0.31 4.10 4.98
CA GLN A 34 -0.75 2.98 4.17
C GLN A 34 -0.07 2.91 2.79
N TYR A 35 0.43 4.03 2.26
CA TYR A 35 1.25 4.02 1.04
C TYR A 35 2.75 3.87 1.32
N SER A 36 3.25 4.52 2.37
CA SER A 36 4.69 4.59 2.62
C SER A 36 5.26 3.26 3.11
N LEU A 37 4.59 2.59 4.04
CA LEU A 37 5.09 1.35 4.64
C LEU A 37 5.21 0.20 3.61
N PRO A 38 4.19 -0.06 2.77
CA PRO A 38 4.26 -1.09 1.73
C PRO A 38 5.34 -0.81 0.69
N LEU A 39 5.48 0.45 0.30
CA LEU A 39 6.47 0.86 -0.70
C LEU A 39 7.89 0.68 -0.15
N VAL A 40 8.12 1.04 1.12
CA VAL A 40 9.41 0.80 1.79
C VAL A 40 9.70 -0.71 1.89
N ALA A 41 8.70 -1.52 2.26
CA ALA A 41 8.88 -2.98 2.33
C ALA A 41 9.21 -3.62 0.98
N GLY A 42 8.46 -3.27 -0.07
CA GLY A 42 8.72 -3.74 -1.44
C GLY A 42 10.09 -3.33 -1.96
N LEU A 43 10.55 -2.12 -1.66
CA LEU A 43 11.91 -1.69 -2.03
C LEU A 43 12.98 -2.40 -1.19
N ALA A 44 12.73 -2.60 0.11
CA ALA A 44 13.68 -3.25 1.01
C ALA A 44 14.03 -4.68 0.56
N ILE A 45 13.03 -5.47 0.14
CA ILE A 45 13.30 -6.85 -0.34
C ILE A 45 14.07 -6.86 -1.66
N VAL A 46 13.80 -5.91 -2.56
CA VAL A 46 14.52 -5.79 -3.84
C VAL A 46 15.97 -5.38 -3.60
N VAL A 47 16.21 -4.38 -2.75
CA VAL A 47 17.56 -3.93 -2.38
C VAL A 47 18.32 -5.05 -1.66
N TYR A 48 17.67 -5.73 -0.72
CA TYR A 48 18.26 -6.86 -0.01
C TYR A 48 18.65 -8.00 -0.96
N ALA A 49 17.77 -8.40 -1.87
CA ALA A 49 18.04 -9.48 -2.81
C ALA A 49 19.15 -9.11 -3.80
N TYR A 50 19.28 -7.83 -4.16
CA TYR A 50 20.37 -7.33 -5.00
C TYR A 50 21.70 -7.35 -4.25
N TRP A 51 21.76 -6.82 -3.03
CA TRP A 51 22.99 -6.82 -2.23
C TRP A 51 23.44 -8.20 -1.78
N SER A 52 22.50 -9.08 -1.45
CA SER A 52 22.78 -10.44 -1.02
C SER A 52 23.11 -11.38 -2.20
N GLN A 53 23.10 -10.86 -3.44
CA GLN A 53 23.39 -11.62 -4.65
C GLN A 53 22.62 -12.94 -4.72
N LEU A 54 21.31 -12.90 -4.48
CA LEU A 54 20.47 -14.12 -4.44
C LEU A 54 20.27 -14.80 -5.81
N ASP A 55 21.03 -14.39 -6.84
CA ASP A 55 20.94 -14.84 -8.23
C ASP A 55 19.52 -14.79 -8.80
N TRP A 56 18.75 -13.80 -8.37
CA TRP A 56 17.39 -13.62 -8.83
C TRP A 56 17.34 -13.13 -10.27
N ARG A 57 16.37 -13.63 -11.03
CA ARG A 57 16.02 -13.06 -12.34
C ARG A 57 15.09 -11.87 -12.14
N TRP A 58 15.08 -10.96 -13.11
CA TRP A 58 14.24 -9.74 -13.07
C TRP A 58 12.77 -9.99 -12.66
N PRO A 59 12.08 -11.09 -13.04
CA PRO A 59 10.70 -11.31 -12.62
C PRO A 59 10.58 -11.59 -11.12
N GLN A 60 11.59 -12.23 -10.51
CA GLN A 60 11.57 -12.56 -9.08
C GLN A 60 11.68 -11.29 -8.23
N TYR A 61 12.50 -10.31 -8.64
CA TYR A 61 12.54 -9.00 -7.99
C TYR A 61 11.18 -8.30 -8.05
N LEU A 62 10.54 -8.30 -9.22
CA LEU A 62 9.25 -7.66 -9.42
C LEU A 62 8.14 -8.34 -8.58
N ILE A 63 8.07 -9.67 -8.64
CA ILE A 63 7.05 -10.45 -7.91
C ILE A 63 7.28 -10.32 -6.40
N ALA A 64 8.51 -10.48 -5.91
CA ALA A 64 8.81 -10.37 -4.49
C ALA A 64 8.55 -8.96 -3.96
N GLY A 65 8.90 -7.92 -4.71
CA GLY A 65 8.62 -6.53 -4.35
C GLY A 65 7.12 -6.26 -4.25
N LEU A 66 6.33 -6.72 -5.23
CA LEU A 66 4.87 -6.59 -5.21
C LEU A 66 4.23 -7.36 -4.05
N LEU A 67 4.64 -8.62 -3.83
CA LEU A 67 4.14 -9.44 -2.72
C LEU A 67 4.49 -8.83 -1.36
N SER A 68 5.71 -8.32 -1.20
CA SER A 68 6.12 -7.72 0.06
C SER A 68 5.40 -6.41 0.34
N ALA A 69 5.09 -5.62 -0.69
CA ALA A 69 4.24 -4.44 -0.54
C ALA A 69 2.81 -4.85 -0.17
N ASP A 70 2.23 -5.82 -0.87
CA ASP A 70 0.88 -6.32 -0.63
C ASP A 70 0.71 -6.84 0.81
N ILE A 71 1.61 -7.71 1.29
CA ILE A 71 1.55 -8.27 2.66
C ILE A 71 1.66 -7.20 3.76
N VAL A 72 2.39 -6.11 3.50
CA VAL A 72 2.59 -5.04 4.49
C VAL A 72 1.49 -3.98 4.42
N GLY A 73 0.84 -3.81 3.26
CA GLY A 73 -0.16 -2.78 3.02
C GLY A 73 -1.61 -3.23 3.04
N GLY A 74 -1.85 -4.52 2.81
CA GLY A 74 -3.16 -5.17 2.68
C GLY A 74 -3.54 -5.95 3.92
#